data_AF-D2S2N6-F1
#
_entry.id   AF-D2S2N6-F1
#
_cell.length_a   1.000
_cell.length_b   1.000
_cell.length_c   1.000
_cell.angle_alpha   90.00
_cell.angle_beta   90.00
_cell.angle_gamma   90.00
#
_symmetry.space_group_name_H-M   'P 1'
#
loop_
_entity.id
_entity.type
_entity.pdbx_description
1 polymer ?
#
loop_
_entity_poly.entity_id
_entity_poly.type
_entity_poly.pdbx_seq_one_letter_code
_entity_poly.pdbx_strand_id
1 'polypeptide(L)'
;MRPTFGREYIENEFQRIGDGLSAPLTVYLIGGGAMSLRDLKGATKDIDLVVPDGDAYGQLWAVLMDLGYAEVQSLDPDYRALGATSCVENDDGCRLSLHKI
;
A
#
# COMPACT_ATOMS: atom_id res chain seq x y z
N MET A 1 5.46 -18.17 -7.74
CA MET A 1 4.51 -17.86 -6.66
C MET A 1 4.78 -16.42 -6.23
N ARG A 2 3.78 -15.56 -6.06
CA ARG A 2 4.03 -14.18 -5.60
C ARG A 2 4.55 -14.19 -4.15
N PRO A 3 5.48 -13.30 -3.78
CA PRO A 3 5.94 -13.18 -2.40
C PRO A 3 4.77 -12.85 -1.46
N THR A 4 4.98 -13.13 -0.17
CA THR A 4 4.00 -12.82 0.88
C THR A 4 4.67 -12.11 2.03
N PHE A 5 3.96 -11.14 2.61
CA PHE A 5 4.48 -10.18 3.56
C PHE A 5 3.75 -10.32 4.90
N GLY A 6 4.51 -10.60 5.95
CA GLY A 6 4.02 -10.74 7.32
C GLY A 6 4.01 -9.42 8.09
N ARG A 7 3.64 -9.50 9.37
CA ARG A 7 3.56 -8.36 10.29
C ARG A 7 4.81 -7.47 10.27
N GLU A 8 5.98 -8.05 10.50
CA GLU A 8 7.25 -7.30 10.62
C GLU A 8 7.57 -6.53 9.33
N TYR A 9 7.33 -7.14 8.17
CA TYR A 9 7.49 -6.45 6.89
C TYR A 9 6.55 -5.25 6.78
N ILE A 10 5.27 -5.44 7.11
CA ILE A 10 4.25 -4.38 7.02
C ILE A 10 4.61 -3.22 7.96
N GLU A 11 5.05 -3.50 9.19
CA GLU A 11 5.48 -2.47 10.14
C GLU A 11 6.71 -1.69 9.64
N ASN A 12 7.74 -2.40 9.17
CA ASN A 12 8.94 -1.78 8.64
C ASN A 12 8.67 -0.96 7.38
N GLU A 13 7.81 -1.44 6.49
CA GLU A 13 7.47 -0.74 5.26
C GLU A 13 6.65 0.53 5.54
N PHE A 14 5.71 0.49 6.50
CA PHE A 14 5.03 1.71 6.93
C PHE A 14 5.96 2.68 7.65
N GLN A 15 6.94 2.20 8.41
CA GLN A 15 7.96 3.07 9.00
C GLN A 15 8.79 3.76 7.91
N ARG A 16 9.25 3.01 6.90
CA ARG A 16 10.01 3.55 5.76
C ARG A 16 9.22 4.59 4.97
N ILE A 17 7.93 4.32 4.69
CA ILE A 17 7.03 5.29 4.06
C ILE A 17 6.85 6.52 4.96
N GLY A 18 6.64 6.28 6.26
CA GLY A 18 6.48 7.33 7.27
C GLY A 18 7.68 8.28 7.36
N ASP A 19 8.89 7.74 7.32
CA ASP A 19 10.15 8.50 7.38
C ASP A 19 10.37 9.40 6.15
N GLY A 20 9.75 9.06 5.01
CA GLY A 20 9.76 9.88 3.79
C GLY A 20 8.74 11.02 3.77
N LEU A 21 7.79 11.05 4.72
CA LEU A 21 6.75 12.07 4.75
C LEU A 21 7.26 13.39 5.36
N SER A 22 6.94 14.51 4.70
CA SER A 22 7.23 15.86 5.21
C SER A 22 6.24 16.35 6.29
N ALA A 23 5.08 15.71 6.39
CA ALA A 23 4.03 16.00 7.38
C ALA A 23 3.24 14.72 7.71
N PRO A 24 2.59 14.62 8.89
CA PRO A 24 1.78 13.47 9.23
C PRO A 24 0.68 13.20 8.20
N LEU A 25 0.52 11.93 7.82
CA LEU A 25 -0.49 11.47 6.86
C LEU A 25 -1.36 10.39 7.51
N THR A 26 -2.69 10.50 7.37
CA THR A 26 -3.62 9.47 7.82
C THR A 26 -4.12 8.66 6.63
N VAL A 27 -3.96 7.34 6.72
CA VAL A 27 -4.52 6.35 5.78
C VAL A 27 -5.15 5.20 6.58
N TYR A 28 -6.02 4.44 5.95
CA TYR A 28 -6.66 3.29 6.59
C TYR A 28 -6.21 1.99 5.92
N LEU A 29 -5.50 1.17 6.69
CA LEU A 29 -5.14 -0.18 6.28
C LEU A 29 -6.36 -1.11 6.36
N ILE A 30 -6.68 -1.76 5.24
CA ILE A 30 -7.76 -2.74 5.14
C ILE A 30 -7.22 -4.09 4.62
N GLY A 31 -8.12 -5.05 4.43
CA GLY A 31 -7.80 -6.30 3.75
C GLY A 31 -6.80 -7.19 4.50
N GLY A 32 -6.03 -7.96 3.72
CA GLY A 32 -5.09 -8.96 4.24
C GLY A 32 -3.97 -8.35 5.09
N GLY A 33 -3.48 -7.16 4.72
CA GLY A 33 -2.46 -6.45 5.49
C GLY A 33 -2.95 -6.07 6.90
N ALA A 34 -4.19 -5.59 7.03
CA ALA A 34 -4.80 -5.31 8.34
C ALA A 34 -4.89 -6.56 9.23
N MET A 35 -5.26 -7.70 8.63
CA MET A 35 -5.32 -8.98 9.33
C MET A 35 -3.92 -9.45 9.77
N SER A 36 -2.91 -9.30 8.92
CA SER A 36 -1.54 -9.69 9.25
C SER A 36 -0.92 -8.81 10.32
N LEU A 37 -1.16 -7.50 10.30
CA LEU A 37 -0.71 -6.58 11.35
C LEU A 37 -1.33 -6.90 12.73
N ARG A 38 -2.48 -7.56 12.75
CA ARG A 38 -3.22 -7.95 13.98
C ARG A 38 -3.04 -9.42 14.36
N ASP A 39 -2.09 -10.12 13.74
CA ASP A 39 -1.82 -11.55 13.97
C ASP A 39 -3.04 -12.47 13.69
N LEU A 40 -3.96 -12.01 12.83
CA LEU A 40 -5.14 -12.78 12.38
C LEU A 40 -4.86 -13.57 11.08
N LYS A 41 -3.75 -13.27 10.40
CA LYS A 41 -3.30 -13.94 9.17
C LYS A 41 -1.78 -13.93 9.11
N GLY A 42 -1.14 -15.08 8.83
CA GLY A 42 0.33 -15.16 8.82
C GLY A 42 1.04 -14.21 7.84
N ALA A 43 0.48 -14.01 6.64
CA ALA A 43 1.02 -13.08 5.65
C ALA A 43 -0.03 -12.69 4.60
N THR A 44 0.18 -11.55 3.92
CA THR A 44 -0.62 -11.06 2.79
C THR A 44 0.20 -11.03 1.50
N LYS A 45 -0.45 -11.00 0.33
CA LYS A 45 0.24 -10.81 -0.97
C LYS A 45 0.39 -9.33 -1.34
N ASP A 46 -0.55 -8.51 -0.88
CA ASP A 46 -0.66 -7.09 -1.22
C ASP A 46 -1.18 -6.33 0.02
N ILE A 47 -0.92 -5.02 0.07
CA ILE A 47 -1.34 -4.08 1.12
C ILE A 47 -2.40 -3.15 0.55
N ASP A 48 -3.57 -3.07 1.17
CA ASP A 48 -4.69 -2.26 0.68
C ASP A 48 -4.89 -1.04 1.60
N LEU A 49 -4.81 0.15 1.01
CA LEU A 49 -4.91 1.42 1.71
C LEU A 49 -6.10 2.24 1.20
N VAL A 50 -6.92 2.71 2.12
CA VAL A 50 -7.92 3.75 1.84
C VAL A 50 -7.34 5.11 2.21
N VAL A 51 -7.42 6.03 1.26
CA VAL A 51 -6.87 7.39 1.36
C VAL A 51 -8.04 8.38 1.40
N PRO A 52 -8.10 9.29 2.40
CA PRO A 52 -9.32 10.06 2.70
C PRO A 52 -9.64 11.16 1.69
N ASP A 53 -8.64 11.74 1.03
CA ASP A 53 -8.82 12.85 0.10
C ASP A 53 -7.68 12.92 -0.94
N GLY A 54 -7.81 13.89 -1.86
CA GLY A 54 -6.86 14.10 -2.96
C GLY A 54 -5.49 14.61 -2.51
N ASP A 55 -5.42 15.40 -1.44
CA ASP A 55 -4.16 15.96 -0.93
C ASP A 55 -3.35 14.85 -0.24
N ALA A 56 -4.01 14.05 0.61
CA ALA A 56 -3.46 12.85 1.22
C ALA A 56 -2.95 11.86 0.16
N TYR A 57 -3.71 11.68 -0.93
CA TYR A 57 -3.27 10.83 -2.04
C TYR A 57 -2.03 11.40 -2.74
N GLY A 58 -2.00 12.69 -3.04
CA GLY A 58 -0.86 13.32 -3.68
C GLY A 58 0.41 13.21 -2.83
N GLN A 59 0.29 13.43 -1.52
CA GLN A 59 1.40 13.29 -0.58
C GLN A 59 1.91 11.85 -0.51
N LEU A 60 1.01 10.87 -0.37
CA LEU A 60 1.39 9.46 -0.36
C LEU A 60 2.07 9.06 -1.67
N TRP A 61 1.48 9.47 -2.80
CA TRP A 61 2.00 9.14 -4.12
C TRP A 61 3.41 9.66 -4.32
N ALA A 62 3.67 10.92 -3.95
CA ALA A 62 4.99 11.53 -4.07
C ALA A 62 6.05 10.73 -3.29
N VAL A 63 5.76 10.39 -2.02
CA VAL A 63 6.70 9.62 -1.20
C VAL A 63 6.93 8.21 -1.75
N LEU A 64 5.89 7.54 -2.26
CA LEU A 64 6.06 6.23 -2.87
C LEU A 64 6.98 6.29 -4.09
N MET A 65 6.82 7.29 -4.97
CA MET A 65 7.70 7.46 -6.13
C MET A 65 9.15 7.77 -5.71
N ASP A 66 9.35 8.63 -4.70
CA ASP A 66 10.68 8.96 -4.18
C ASP A 66 11.37 7.75 -3.55
N LEU A 67 10.60 6.82 -2.95
CA LEU A 67 11.09 5.56 -2.41
C LEU A 67 11.35 4.48 -3.48
N GLY A 68 11.08 4.77 -4.75
CA GLY A 68 11.34 3.88 -5.87
C GLY A 68 10.20 2.92 -6.21
N TYR A 69 9.00 3.13 -5.67
CA TYR A 69 7.84 2.37 -6.13
C TYR A 69 7.52 2.68 -7.59
N ALA A 70 7.09 1.67 -8.34
CA ALA A 70 6.65 1.82 -9.72
C ALA A 70 5.14 1.61 -9.85
N GLU A 71 4.47 2.47 -10.61
CA GLU A 71 3.04 2.29 -10.94
C GLU A 71 2.83 1.04 -11.81
N VAL A 72 1.87 0.21 -11.39
CA VAL A 72 1.41 -0.96 -12.14
C VAL A 72 0.42 -0.50 -13.21
N GLN A 73 0.94 -0.19 -14.42
CA GLN A 73 0.19 0.43 -15.52
C GLN A 73 -1.04 -0.38 -16.01
N SER A 74 -1.03 -1.69 -15.86
CA SER A 74 -2.21 -2.53 -16.12
C SER A 74 -2.71 -3.14 -14.81
N LEU A 75 -3.52 -2.36 -14.08
CA LEU A 75 -4.40 -2.95 -13.06
C LEU A 75 -5.19 -4.07 -13.72
N ASP A 76 -4.99 -5.29 -13.23
CA ASP A 76 -5.78 -6.45 -13.60
C ASP A 76 -7.27 -6.08 -13.44
N PRO A 77 -8.16 -6.49 -14.37
CA PRO A 77 -9.59 -6.24 -14.28
C PRO A 77 -10.19 -6.46 -12.87
N ASP A 78 -9.67 -7.44 -12.12
CA ASP A 78 -10.11 -7.73 -10.76
C ASP A 78 -9.84 -6.56 -9.78
N TYR A 79 -8.70 -5.87 -9.90
CA TYR A 79 -8.39 -4.70 -9.05
C TYR A 79 -9.27 -3.49 -9.38
N ARG A 80 -9.56 -3.29 -10.68
CA ARG A 80 -10.48 -2.22 -11.10
C ARG A 80 -11.90 -2.49 -10.60
N ALA A 81 -12.34 -3.74 -10.63
CA ALA A 81 -13.65 -4.15 -10.12
C ALA A 81 -13.78 -3.94 -8.59
N LEU A 82 -12.66 -3.99 -7.86
CA LEU A 82 -12.58 -3.71 -6.42
C LEU A 82 -12.46 -2.21 -6.08
N GLY A 83 -12.47 -1.33 -7.07
CA GLY A 83 -12.40 0.12 -6.87
C GLY A 83 -11.02 0.65 -6.50
N ALA A 84 -9.95 -0.10 -6.74
CA ALA A 84 -8.59 0.43 -6.61
C ALA A 84 -8.39 1.54 -7.65
N THR A 85 -8.01 2.73 -7.19
CA THR A 85 -7.69 3.85 -8.09
C THR A 85 -6.33 3.65 -8.74
N SER A 86 -5.37 3.15 -7.97
CA SER A 86 -3.98 2.98 -8.39
C SER A 86 -3.36 1.80 -7.68
N CYS A 87 -2.33 1.20 -8.29
CA CYS A 87 -1.49 0.20 -7.63
C CYS A 87 -0.03 0.50 -7.94
N VAL A 88 0.82 0.38 -6.92
CA VAL A 88 2.26 0.53 -7.05
C VAL A 88 2.99 -0.70 -6.49
N GLU A 89 4.18 -1.00 -7.00
CA GLU A 89 5.00 -2.14 -6.59
C GLU A 89 6.43 -1.67 -6.24
N ASN A 90 7.02 -2.18 -5.15
CA ASN A 90 8.43 -1.95 -4.81
C ASN A 90 9.35 -3.09 -5.27
N ASP A 91 10.66 -2.95 -5.06
CA ASP A 91 11.68 -3.94 -5.46
C ASP A 91 11.52 -5.32 -4.78
N ASP A 92 10.84 -5.39 -3.64
CA ASP A 92 10.53 -6.66 -2.97
C ASP A 92 9.34 -7.40 -3.63
N GLY A 93 8.68 -6.76 -4.60
CA GLY A 93 7.44 -7.23 -5.22
C GLY A 93 6.20 -7.01 -4.35
N CYS A 94 6.29 -6.17 -3.32
CA CYS A 94 5.15 -5.78 -2.50
C CYS A 94 4.30 -4.77 -3.24
N ARG A 95 3.00 -5.05 -3.35
CA ARG A 95 2.05 -4.11 -3.95
C ARG A 95 1.23 -3.37 -2.93
N LEU A 96 1.06 -2.08 -3.17
CA LEU A 96 0.11 -1.23 -2.46
C LEU A 96 -1.05 -0.89 -3.39
N SER A 97 -2.26 -1.26 -3.02
CA SER A 97 -3.50 -0.84 -3.66
C SER A 97 -4.00 0.43 -2.98
N LEU A 98 -4.23 1.50 -3.73
CA LEU A 98 -4.73 2.78 -3.21
C LEU A 98 -6.19 2.98 -3.62
N HIS A 99 -7.06 3.15 -2.63
CA HIS A 99 -8.49 3.38 -2.79
C HIS A 99 -8.84 4.78 -2.29
N LYS A 100 -9.45 5.61 -3.13
CA LYS A 100 -9.96 6.93 -2.73
C LYS A 100 -11.42 6.82 -2.28
N ILE A 101 -11.81 7.63 -1.30
CA ILE A 101 -13.22 7.82 -0.88
C ILE A 101 -13.77 9.05 -1.61
#